data_AF-A0A3Q0E455-F1
#
_entry.id   AF-A0A3Q0E455-F1
#
_cell.length_a   1.000
_cell.length_b   1.000
_cell.length_c   1.000
_cell.angle_alpha   90.00
_cell.angle_beta   90.00
_cell.angle_gamma   90.00
#
_symmetry.space_group_name_H-M   'P 1'
#
loop_
_entity.id
_entity.type
_entity.pdbx_description
1 polymer ?
#
loop_
_entity_poly.entity_id
_entity_poly.type
_entity_poly.pdbx_seq_one_letter_code
_entity_poly.pdbx_strand_id
1 'polypeptide(L)'
;MASLSCSTVVCVICLEKPKYRCPACRVPYCSVTCFRHHKGESTVLRRLLLNPHLRQLLVSLDQGDDKAKLMRTYMQEPLFVEFADCCLRIVEPPRNEDA
;
A
#
# COMPACT_ATOMS: atom_id res chain seq x y z
N MET A 1 2.47 18.07 -30.68
CA MET A 1 1.68 17.11 -29.89
C MET A 1 2.54 15.86 -29.68
N ALA A 2 3.30 15.79 -28.59
CA ALA A 2 4.07 14.59 -28.26
C ALA A 2 3.18 13.67 -27.42
N SER A 3 2.69 12.60 -28.01
CA SER A 3 2.01 11.52 -27.29
C SER A 3 3.03 10.81 -26.39
N LEU A 4 3.19 11.29 -25.16
CA LEU A 4 3.93 10.60 -24.10
C LEU A 4 2.97 9.64 -23.39
N SER A 5 2.79 8.46 -23.96
CA SER A 5 2.21 7.31 -23.26
C SER A 5 3.20 6.16 -23.25
N CYS A 6 4.36 6.38 -22.64
CA CYS A 6 5.18 5.27 -22.16
C CYS A 6 4.94 5.13 -20.66
N SER A 7 4.02 4.25 -20.28
CA SER A 7 3.87 3.83 -18.89
C SER A 7 5.14 3.06 -18.49
N THR A 8 6.18 3.78 -18.07
CA THR A 8 7.44 3.19 -17.66
C THR A 8 7.22 2.32 -16.43
N VAL A 9 7.33 1.01 -16.61
CA VAL A 9 7.23 0.04 -15.51
C VAL A 9 8.50 0.15 -14.68
N VAL A 10 8.36 0.64 -13.45
CA VAL A 10 9.47 0.89 -12.50
C VAL A 10 9.39 -0.04 -11.29
N CYS A 11 10.50 -0.26 -10.59
CA CYS A 11 10.50 -0.99 -9.32
C CYS A 11 9.58 -0.31 -8.30
N VAL A 12 8.70 -1.06 -7.64
CA VAL A 12 7.73 -0.53 -6.67
C VAL A 12 8.35 0.02 -5.38
N ILE A 13 9.65 -0.21 -5.16
CA ILE A 13 10.37 0.22 -3.95
C ILE A 13 11.30 1.41 -4.19
N CYS A 14 12.18 1.34 -5.20
CA CYS A 14 13.19 2.38 -5.46
C CYS A 14 13.00 3.12 -6.80
N LEU A 15 11.94 2.83 -7.54
CA LEU A 15 11.61 3.45 -8.83
C LEU A 15 12.63 3.23 -9.98
N GLU A 16 13.65 2.40 -9.77
CA GLU A 16 14.61 2.02 -10.82
C GLU A 16 14.04 1.02 -11.84
N LYS A 17 14.81 0.72 -12.91
CA LYS A 17 14.45 -0.30 -13.91
C LYS A 17 14.30 -1.69 -13.25
N PRO A 18 13.11 -2.31 -13.30
CA PRO A 18 12.87 -3.60 -12.66
C PRO A 18 13.47 -4.75 -13.48
N LYS A 19 13.91 -5.79 -12.77
CA LYS A 19 14.46 -7.03 -13.35
C LYS A 19 13.51 -8.21 -13.21
N TYR A 20 12.65 -8.18 -12.20
CA TYR A 20 11.81 -9.30 -11.81
C TYR A 20 10.38 -8.83 -11.47
N ARG A 21 9.48 -9.79 -11.25
CA ARG A 21 8.10 -9.55 -10.78
C ARG A 21 7.76 -10.45 -9.61
N CYS A 22 6.99 -9.93 -8.65
CA CYS A 22 6.52 -10.71 -7.51
C CYS A 22 5.53 -11.80 -7.96
N PRO A 23 5.68 -13.07 -7.55
CA PRO A 23 4.76 -14.14 -7.95
C PRO A 23 3.35 -13.99 -7.34
N ALA A 24 3.21 -13.26 -6.23
CA ALA A 24 1.93 -13.11 -5.53
C ALA A 24 1.06 -11.97 -6.09
N CYS A 25 1.66 -10.82 -6.44
CA CYS A 25 0.93 -9.62 -6.84
C CYS A 25 1.42 -9.01 -8.17
N ARG A 26 2.40 -9.65 -8.83
CA ARG A 26 2.96 -9.27 -10.14
C ARG A 26 3.61 -7.89 -10.23
N VAL A 27 3.76 -7.18 -9.10
CA VAL A 27 4.43 -5.88 -9.07
C VAL A 27 5.91 -6.02 -9.46
N PRO A 28 6.45 -5.09 -10.25
CA PRO A 28 7.86 -5.05 -10.67
C PRO A 28 8.82 -4.73 -9.51
N TYR A 29 9.99 -5.37 -9.49
CA TYR A 29 11.09 -5.04 -8.56
C TYR A 29 12.49 -5.22 -9.20
N CYS A 30 13.52 -4.55 -8.68
CA CYS A 30 14.88 -4.60 -9.25
C CYS A 30 15.82 -5.60 -8.57
N SER A 31 15.66 -5.88 -7.26
CA SER A 31 16.59 -6.70 -6.47
C SER A 31 15.90 -7.54 -5.38
N VAL A 32 16.60 -8.54 -4.83
CA VAL A 32 16.13 -9.33 -3.69
C VAL A 32 15.85 -8.44 -2.47
N THR A 33 16.60 -7.36 -2.29
CA THR A 33 16.40 -6.37 -1.23
C THR A 33 15.04 -5.68 -1.37
N CYS A 34 14.71 -5.18 -2.57
CA CYS A 34 13.39 -4.61 -2.85
C CYS A 34 12.27 -5.66 -2.71
N PHE A 35 12.51 -6.92 -3.09
CA PHE A 35 11.52 -7.98 -2.87
C PHE A 35 11.25 -8.23 -1.37
N ARG A 36 12.30 -8.27 -0.54
CA ARG A 36 12.16 -8.42 0.92
C ARG A 36 11.42 -7.25 1.55
N HIS A 37 11.71 -6.03 1.12
CA HIS A 37 10.99 -4.83 1.57
C HIS A 37 9.50 -4.92 1.21
N HIS A 38 9.21 -5.16 -0.07
CA HIS A 38 7.84 -5.35 -0.58
C HIS A 38 7.08 -6.45 0.18
N LYS A 39 7.73 -7.59 0.41
CA LYS A 39 7.15 -8.71 1.16
C LYS A 39 6.91 -8.31 2.63
N GLY A 40 7.84 -7.60 3.26
CA GLY A 40 7.73 -7.13 4.64
C GLY A 40 6.52 -6.23 4.86
N GLU A 41 6.33 -5.20 4.05
CA GLU A 41 5.17 -4.31 4.15
C GLU A 41 3.85 -5.06 3.92
N SER A 42 3.84 -5.98 2.95
CA SER A 42 2.69 -6.86 2.71
C SER A 42 2.39 -7.77 3.90
N THR A 43 3.41 -8.22 4.66
CA THR A 43 3.19 -9.03 5.86
C THR A 43 2.58 -8.24 7.01
N VAL A 44 2.96 -6.97 7.19
CA VAL A 44 2.37 -6.10 8.22
C VAL A 44 0.89 -5.86 7.93
N LEU A 45 0.55 -5.49 6.70
CA LEU A 45 -0.84 -5.29 6.28
C LEU A 45 -1.68 -6.57 6.49
N ARG A 46 -1.13 -7.73 6.09
CA ARG A 46 -1.79 -9.03 6.29
C ARG A 46 -2.05 -9.33 7.76
N ARG A 47 -1.09 -9.03 8.65
CA ARG A 47 -1.25 -9.21 10.10
C ARG A 47 -2.36 -8.33 10.65
N LEU A 48 -2.41 -7.06 10.26
CA LEU A 48 -3.46 -6.13 10.68
C LEU A 48 -4.84 -6.63 10.25
N LEU A 49 -4.94 -7.11 9.02
CA LEU A 49 -6.16 -7.72 8.48
C LEU A 49 -6.55 -9.05 9.15
N LEU A 50 -5.76 -9.66 10.04
CA LEU A 50 -6.21 -10.79 10.85
C LEU A 50 -7.10 -10.35 12.03
N ASN A 51 -7.08 -9.07 12.41
CA ASN A 51 -7.90 -8.55 13.50
C ASN A 51 -9.38 -8.48 13.09
N PRO A 52 -10.29 -9.20 13.78
CA PRO A 52 -11.71 -9.19 13.44
C PRO A 52 -12.34 -7.80 13.57
N HIS A 53 -11.91 -7.03 14.58
CA HIS A 53 -12.39 -5.68 14.80
C HIS A 53 -12.06 -4.75 13.62
N LEU A 54 -10.82 -4.79 13.11
CA LEU A 54 -10.43 -4.02 11.94
C LEU A 54 -11.28 -4.38 10.72
N ARG A 55 -11.55 -5.68 10.50
CA ARG A 55 -12.44 -6.11 9.40
C ARG A 55 -13.85 -5.56 9.55
N GLN A 56 -14.38 -5.56 10.77
CA GLN A 56 -15.70 -4.97 11.04
C GLN A 56 -15.71 -3.48 10.73
N LEU A 57 -14.71 -2.72 11.18
CA LEU A 57 -14.57 -1.30 10.86
C LEU A 57 -14.55 -1.07 9.33
N LEU A 58 -13.79 -1.89 8.60
CA LEU A 58 -13.71 -1.79 7.13
C LEU A 58 -15.05 -2.10 6.45
N VAL A 59 -15.77 -3.14 6.89
CA VAL A 59 -17.08 -3.49 6.35
C VAL A 59 -18.11 -2.41 6.66
N SER A 60 -18.12 -1.88 7.89
CA SER A 60 -19.01 -0.78 8.28
C SER A 60 -18.71 0.51 7.51
N LEU A 61 -17.44 0.81 7.24
CA LEU A 61 -17.06 1.97 6.44
C LEU A 61 -17.49 1.83 4.97
N ASP A 62 -17.39 0.62 4.41
CA ASP A 62 -17.78 0.37 3.02
C ASP A 62 -19.30 0.48 2.81
N GLN A 63 -20.07 -0.07 3.76
CA GLN A 63 -21.53 -0.13 3.72
C GLN A 63 -22.23 1.12 4.28
N GLY A 64 -21.52 1.98 5.02
CA GLY A 64 -22.12 3.13 5.69
C GLY A 64 -22.48 4.28 4.76
N ASP A 65 -23.57 4.98 5.09
CA ASP A 65 -24.08 6.12 4.32
C ASP A 65 -23.15 7.35 4.38
N ASP A 66 -22.70 7.72 5.59
CA ASP A 66 -21.80 8.85 5.80
C ASP A 66 -20.36 8.39 6.07
N LYS A 67 -19.68 8.04 4.98
CA LYS A 67 -18.28 7.57 4.99
C LYS A 67 -17.32 8.61 5.59
N ALA A 68 -17.59 9.90 5.39
CA ALA A 68 -16.74 10.96 5.91
C ALA A 68 -16.79 11.01 7.44
N LYS A 69 -17.99 10.90 8.02
CA LYS A 69 -18.16 10.81 9.47
C LYS A 69 -17.54 9.54 10.04
N LEU A 70 -17.78 8.38 9.40
CA LEU A 70 -17.20 7.10 9.83
C LEU A 70 -15.67 7.15 9.80
N MET A 71 -15.09 7.67 8.72
CA MET A 71 -13.64 7.81 8.59
C MET A 71 -13.05 8.66 9.73
N ARG A 72 -13.66 9.82 10.05
CA ARG A 72 -13.19 10.67 11.16
C ARG A 72 -13.24 9.96 12.51
N THR A 73 -14.29 9.18 12.75
CA THR A 73 -14.43 8.40 13.98
C THR A 73 -13.36 7.32 14.06
N TYR A 74 -13.16 6.56 12.97
CA TYR A 74 -12.21 5.44 12.96
C TYR A 74 -10.75 5.91 12.99
N MET A 75 -10.44 7.12 12.53
CA MET A 75 -9.11 7.72 12.71
C MET A 75 -8.74 7.99 14.18
N GLN A 76 -9.68 7.86 15.13
CA GLN A 76 -9.36 7.89 16.56
C GLN A 76 -8.91 6.52 17.10
N GLU A 77 -9.16 5.44 16.36
CA GLU A 77 -8.78 4.08 16.75
C GLU A 77 -7.33 3.80 16.34
N PRO A 78 -6.40 3.51 17.27
CA PRO A 78 -4.98 3.33 16.95
C PRO A 78 -4.74 2.19 15.96
N LEU A 79 -5.58 1.15 16.02
CA LEU A 79 -5.54 0.02 15.09
C LEU A 79 -5.86 0.45 13.65
N PHE A 80 -6.82 1.35 13.47
CA PHE A 80 -7.23 1.82 12.15
C PHE A 80 -6.21 2.80 11.57
N VAL A 81 -5.57 3.62 12.43
CA VAL A 81 -4.46 4.49 12.04
C VAL A 81 -3.27 3.64 11.54
N GLU A 82 -2.85 2.61 12.29
CA GLU A 82 -1.76 1.73 11.86
C GLU A 82 -2.06 1.04 10.51
N PHE A 83 -3.32 0.65 10.31
CA PHE A 83 -3.79 0.12 9.04
C PHE A 83 -3.70 1.13 7.90
N ALA A 84 -4.18 2.36 8.11
CA ALA A 84 -4.14 3.43 7.11
C ALA A 84 -2.70 3.76 6.72
N ASP A 85 -1.81 3.93 7.69
CA ASP A 85 -0.39 4.21 7.47
C ASP A 85 0.32 3.08 6.71
N CYS A 86 -0.03 1.83 7.01
CA CYS A 86 0.48 0.69 6.25
C CYS A 86 -0.02 0.68 4.81
N CYS A 87 -1.29 1.04 4.56
CA CYS A 87 -1.83 1.15 3.22
C CYS A 87 -1.13 2.26 2.43
N LEU A 88 -1.01 3.45 3.02
CA LEU A 88 -0.37 4.61 2.40
C LEU A 88 1.08 4.31 2.00
N ARG A 89 1.89 3.68 2.85
CA ARG A 89 3.26 3.29 2.47
C ARG A 89 3.34 2.37 1.25
N ILE A 90 2.36 1.49 1.07
CA ILE A 90 2.33 0.54 -0.05
C ILE A 90 1.88 1.23 -1.34
N VAL A 91 0.91 2.15 -1.27
CA VAL A 91 0.35 2.82 -2.45
C VAL A 91 1.14 4.08 -2.85
N GLU A 92 1.76 4.73 -1.87
CA GLU A 92 2.60 5.93 -2.00
C GLU A 92 3.98 5.64 -1.42
N PRO A 93 4.80 4.81 -2.10
CA PRO A 93 6.19 4.64 -1.72
C PRO A 93 6.91 6.01 -1.80
N PRO A 94 7.84 6.32 -0.87
CA PRO A 94 8.55 7.58 -0.88
C PRO A 94 9.22 7.77 -2.25
N ARG A 95 8.93 8.90 -2.89
CA ARG A 95 9.78 9.38 -3.98
C ARG A 95 11.12 9.67 -3.33
N ASN A 96 12.20 9.05 -3.81
CA ASN A 96 13.54 9.45 -3.44
C ASN A 96 13.72 10.90 -3.92
N GLU A 97 13.40 11.88 -3.07
CA GLU A 97 14.03 13.19 -3.14
C GLU A 97 15.44 12.97 -2.58
N ASP A 98 16.45 13.34 -3.37
CA ASP A 98 17.89 13.23 -3.13
C ASP A 98 18.60 11.94 -3.61
N ALA A 99 18.83 11.86 -4.93
CA ALA A 99 20.14 11.60 -5.55
C ALA A 99 20.10 11.82 -7.07
#